data_AF-A0A969FQT1-F1
#
_entry.id   AF-A0A969FQT1-F1
#
_cell.length_a   1.000
_cell.length_b   1.000
_cell.length_c   1.000
_cell.angle_alpha   90.00
_cell.angle_beta   90.00
_cell.angle_gamma   90.00
#
_symmetry.space_group_name_H-M   'P 1'
#
loop_
_entity.id
_entity.type
_entity.pdbx_description
1 polymer ?
#
loop_
_entity_poly.entity_id
_entity_poly.type
_entity_poly.pdbx_seq_one_letter_code
_entity_poly.pdbx_strand_id
1 'polypeptide(L)'
;MTAPMVRPLDDLGAPVKMLEAAGRRAHLGRRTNVLKAGSSRQEPARLVARATIASAAFVAAAITKLWIRPWVVASNLPDAGITGWLPSFAYPLGVLVAGGALAVRHAALDRRWNLVSASFVVGALLYEFAQLAIFPARRFDLADVLATLAGGVVGLALDRWLRKPAH
;
A
#
# COMPACT_ATOMS: atom_id res chain seq x y z
N MET A 1 -52.76 -59.39 14.85
CA MET A 1 -53.05 -58.00 14.46
C MET A 1 -52.13 -57.08 15.24
N THR A 2 -51.09 -56.54 14.62
CA THR A 2 -50.10 -55.65 15.25
C THR A 2 -50.25 -54.24 14.66
N ALA A 3 -50.50 -53.26 15.51
CA ALA A 3 -50.70 -51.86 15.12
C ALA A 3 -49.36 -51.21 14.67
N PRO A 4 -49.37 -50.32 13.67
CA PRO A 4 -48.18 -49.62 13.22
C PRO A 4 -47.74 -48.56 14.24
N MET A 5 -46.45 -48.61 14.57
CA MET A 5 -45.79 -47.67 15.47
C MET A 5 -45.55 -46.34 14.74
N VAL A 6 -46.29 -45.30 15.12
CA VAL A 6 -46.13 -43.94 14.60
C VAL A 6 -44.87 -43.33 15.22
N ARG A 7 -43.87 -42.99 14.40
CA ARG A 7 -42.67 -42.28 14.86
C ARG A 7 -43.03 -40.82 15.20
N PRO A 8 -42.49 -40.26 16.31
CA PRO A 8 -42.73 -38.87 16.70
C PRO A 8 -42.11 -37.90 15.69
N LEU A 9 -42.85 -36.82 15.39
CA LEU A 9 -42.55 -35.80 14.38
C LEU A 9 -41.46 -34.78 14.79
N ASP A 10 -40.74 -35.02 15.89
CA ASP A 10 -39.85 -34.04 16.50
C ASP A 10 -38.52 -33.83 15.74
N ASP A 11 -38.26 -34.62 14.70
CA ASP A 11 -37.01 -34.59 13.92
C ASP A 11 -37.03 -33.60 12.72
N LEU A 12 -38.12 -32.83 12.55
CA LEU A 12 -38.24 -31.81 11.50
C LEU A 12 -37.50 -30.49 11.81
N GLY A 13 -36.84 -30.38 12.96
CA GLY A 13 -36.09 -29.18 13.37
C GLY A 13 -34.79 -28.92 12.59
N ALA A 14 -34.17 -29.97 12.04
CA ALA A 14 -32.92 -29.85 11.27
C ALA A 14 -33.07 -29.17 9.89
N PRO A 15 -34.06 -29.53 9.04
CA PRO A 15 -34.20 -28.92 7.71
C PRO A 15 -34.58 -27.42 7.75
N VAL A 16 -35.37 -26.98 8.75
CA VAL A 16 -35.77 -25.57 8.89
C VAL A 16 -34.57 -24.68 9.24
N LYS A 17 -33.68 -25.14 10.12
CA LYS A 17 -32.45 -24.41 10.49
C LYS A 17 -31.47 -24.29 9.30
N MET A 18 -31.40 -25.29 8.43
CA MET A 18 -30.58 -25.22 7.20
C MET A 18 -31.13 -24.19 6.20
N LEU A 19 -32.45 -24.12 6.02
CA LEU A 19 -33.09 -23.14 5.14
C LEU A 19 -32.90 -21.70 5.63
N GLU A 20 -33.01 -21.46 6.94
CA GLU A 20 -32.69 -20.15 7.53
C GLU A 20 -31.21 -19.76 7.37
N ALA A 21 -30.29 -20.71 7.50
CA ALA A 21 -28.86 -20.46 7.29
C ALA A 21 -28.54 -20.15 5.81
N ALA A 22 -29.20 -20.85 4.88
CA ALA A 22 -29.07 -20.61 3.44
C ALA A 22 -29.65 -19.24 3.03
N GLY A 23 -30.83 -18.89 3.55
CA GLY A 23 -31.47 -17.59 3.31
C GLY A 23 -30.63 -16.43 3.83
N ARG A 24 -30.06 -16.55 5.04
CA ARG A 24 -29.13 -15.54 5.59
C ARG A 24 -27.86 -15.38 4.75
N ARG A 25 -27.29 -16.47 4.21
CA ARG A 25 -26.14 -16.38 3.28
C ARG A 25 -26.49 -15.70 1.96
N ALA A 26 -27.65 -16.00 1.38
CA ALA A 26 -28.10 -15.37 0.13
C ALA A 26 -28.35 -13.86 0.31
N HIS A 27 -28.90 -13.46 1.47
CA HIS A 27 -29.17 -12.05 1.75
C HIS A 27 -27.88 -11.25 2.03
N LEU A 28 -26.89 -11.86 2.68
CA LEU A 28 -25.54 -11.30 2.87
C LEU A 28 -24.79 -11.15 1.54
N GLY A 29 -24.89 -12.15 0.64
CA GLY A 29 -24.27 -12.10 -0.70
C GLY A 29 -24.87 -11.03 -1.62
N ARG A 30 -26.17 -10.71 -1.49
CA ARG A 30 -26.79 -9.61 -2.24
C ARG A 30 -26.36 -8.23 -1.73
N ARG A 31 -26.22 -8.03 -0.42
CA ARG A 31 -25.79 -6.75 0.15
C ARG A 31 -24.34 -6.40 -0.21
N THR A 32 -23.45 -7.39 -0.29
CA THR A 32 -22.05 -7.16 -0.69
C THR A 32 -21.89 -6.76 -2.16
N ASN A 33 -22.76 -7.25 -3.06
CA ASN A 33 -22.70 -6.90 -4.48
C ASN A 33 -23.26 -5.49 -4.78
N VAL A 34 -24.29 -5.03 -4.06
CA VAL A 34 -24.86 -3.69 -4.28
C VAL A 34 -23.92 -2.58 -3.80
N LEU A 35 -23.17 -2.81 -2.71
CA LEU A 35 -22.16 -1.86 -2.23
C LEU A 35 -20.92 -1.76 -3.14
N LYS A 36 -20.67 -2.78 -3.98
CA LYS A 36 -19.54 -2.81 -4.92
C LYS A 36 -19.80 -1.98 -6.20
N ALA A 37 -21.06 -1.78 -6.57
CA ALA A 37 -21.42 -1.07 -7.80
C ALA A 37 -21.20 0.45 -7.69
N GLY A 38 -21.28 1.03 -6.49
CA GLY A 38 -21.03 2.46 -6.25
C GLY A 38 -19.55 2.86 -6.26
N SER A 39 -18.61 1.92 -6.03
CA SER A 39 -17.18 2.22 -5.94
C SER A 39 -16.46 2.27 -7.30
N SER A 40 -17.10 1.81 -8.39
CA SER A 40 -16.40 1.60 -9.66
C SER A 40 -15.99 2.90 -10.38
N ARG A 41 -16.68 4.03 -10.14
CA ARG A 41 -16.35 5.30 -10.80
C ARG A 41 -15.20 6.07 -10.15
N GLN A 42 -14.93 5.85 -8.86
CA GLN A 42 -13.86 6.55 -8.15
C GLN A 42 -12.51 5.83 -8.20
N GLU A 43 -12.52 4.53 -8.49
CA GLU A 43 -11.33 3.72 -8.66
C GLU A 43 -10.34 4.26 -9.72
N PRO A 44 -10.77 4.65 -10.94
CA PRO A 44 -9.84 5.20 -11.94
C PRO A 44 -9.21 6.52 -11.51
N ALA A 45 -9.97 7.42 -10.90
CA ALA A 45 -9.44 8.72 -10.44
C ALA A 45 -8.33 8.55 -9.38
N ARG A 46 -8.51 7.59 -8.45
CA ARG A 46 -7.51 7.29 -7.42
C ARG A 46 -6.27 6.62 -7.98
N LEU A 47 -6.43 5.74 -8.96
CA LEU A 47 -5.29 5.13 -9.66
C LEU A 47 -4.46 6.17 -10.40
N VAL A 48 -5.13 7.11 -11.10
CA VAL A 48 -4.47 8.25 -11.74
C VAL A 48 -3.73 9.09 -10.70
N ALA A 49 -4.38 9.47 -9.59
CA ALA A 49 -3.74 10.24 -8.53
C ALA A 49 -2.49 9.54 -7.97
N ARG A 50 -2.56 8.24 -7.68
CA ARG A 50 -1.41 7.44 -7.22
C ARG A 50 -0.28 7.44 -8.25
N ALA A 51 -0.60 7.17 -9.52
CA ALA A 51 0.39 7.15 -10.59
C ALA A 51 1.06 8.50 -10.78
N THR A 52 0.28 9.60 -10.73
CA THR A 52 0.79 10.96 -10.80
C THR A 52 1.73 11.28 -9.64
N ILE A 53 1.34 10.98 -8.40
CA ILE A 53 2.17 11.22 -7.22
C ILE A 53 3.47 10.42 -7.30
N ALA A 54 3.38 9.13 -7.63
CA ALA A 54 4.56 8.29 -7.75
C ALA A 54 5.50 8.78 -8.86
N SER A 55 4.96 9.13 -10.03
CA SER A 55 5.74 9.66 -11.15
C SER A 55 6.41 10.98 -10.78
N ALA A 56 5.68 11.89 -10.12
CA ALA A 56 6.24 13.16 -9.65
C ALA A 56 7.39 12.93 -8.66
N ALA A 57 7.25 11.98 -7.74
CA ALA A 57 8.29 11.63 -6.78
C ALA A 57 9.53 11.05 -7.49
N PHE A 58 9.37 10.12 -8.43
CA PHE A 58 10.49 9.56 -9.20
C PHE A 58 11.18 10.60 -10.07
N VAL A 59 10.41 11.44 -10.76
CA VAL A 59 10.94 12.52 -11.60
C VAL A 59 11.69 13.54 -10.74
N ALA A 60 11.15 13.95 -9.60
CA ALA A 60 11.84 14.85 -8.68
C ALA A 60 13.15 14.25 -8.16
N ALA A 61 13.15 12.97 -7.77
CA ALA A 61 14.34 12.26 -7.32
C ALA A 61 15.40 12.17 -8.43
N ALA A 62 14.99 11.81 -9.66
CA ALA A 62 15.86 11.70 -10.82
C ALA A 62 16.45 13.06 -11.22
N ILE A 63 15.62 14.11 -11.29
CA ILE A 63 16.07 15.47 -11.59
C ILE A 63 17.11 15.91 -10.58
N THR A 64 16.81 15.72 -9.30
CA THR A 64 17.70 16.13 -8.21
C THR A 64 19.03 15.39 -8.29
N LYS A 65 19.00 14.07 -8.51
CA LYS A 65 20.19 13.22 -8.50
C LYS A 65 21.05 13.34 -9.76
N LEU A 66 20.44 13.49 -10.94
CA LEU A 66 21.13 13.44 -12.23
C LEU A 66 21.50 14.81 -12.79
N TRP A 67 20.75 15.86 -12.46
CA TRP A 67 20.98 17.20 -13.01
C TRP A 67 21.36 18.21 -11.93
N ILE A 68 20.53 18.35 -10.88
CA ILE A 68 20.74 19.40 -9.87
C ILE A 68 21.99 19.13 -9.04
N ARG A 69 22.13 17.92 -8.48
CA ARG A 69 23.25 17.58 -7.59
C ARG A 69 24.61 17.71 -8.30
N PRO A 70 24.83 17.16 -9.51
CA PRO A 70 26.10 17.36 -10.22
C PRO A 70 26.39 18.84 -10.49
N TRP A 71 25.38 19.63 -10.85
CA TRP A 71 25.54 21.06 -11.11
C TRP A 71 25.90 21.85 -9.84
N VAL A 72 25.23 21.58 -8.71
CA VAL A 72 25.52 22.18 -7.40
C VAL A 72 26.95 21.88 -6.96
N VAL A 73 27.39 20.61 -7.10
CA VAL A 73 28.76 20.19 -6.77
C VAL A 73 29.77 20.86 -7.71
N ALA A 74 29.52 20.87 -9.03
CA ALA A 74 30.42 21.47 -10.01
C ALA A 74 30.56 22.98 -9.85
N SER A 75 29.50 23.64 -9.38
CA SER A 75 29.44 25.09 -9.19
C SER A 75 29.82 25.52 -7.77
N ASN A 76 30.22 24.57 -6.90
CA ASN A 76 30.57 24.78 -5.49
C ASN A 76 29.53 25.62 -4.72
N LEU A 77 28.24 25.38 -5.01
CA LEU A 77 27.14 26.10 -4.39
C LEU A 77 26.85 25.56 -2.98
N PRO A 78 26.44 26.42 -2.03
CA PRO A 78 26.01 25.96 -0.73
C PRO A 78 24.73 25.12 -0.87
N ASP A 79 24.80 23.85 -0.49
CA ASP A 79 23.64 22.95 -0.39
C ASP A 79 23.29 22.74 1.07
N ALA A 80 22.06 23.05 1.46
CA ALA A 80 21.52 22.75 2.78
C ALA A 80 21.18 21.25 2.95
N GLY A 81 21.88 20.37 2.21
CA GLY A 81 21.64 18.94 2.12
C GLY A 81 20.45 18.54 1.24
N ILE A 82 19.72 19.49 0.63
CA ILE A 82 18.50 19.22 -0.14
C ILE A 82 18.78 18.26 -1.28
N THR A 83 19.91 18.44 -1.98
CA THR A 83 20.24 17.56 -3.11
C THR A 83 20.69 16.16 -2.67
N GLY A 84 21.07 16.01 -1.40
CA GLY A 84 21.36 14.74 -0.75
C GLY A 84 20.09 14.01 -0.32
N TRP A 85 19.30 14.63 0.56
CA TRP A 85 18.20 13.95 1.26
C TRP A 85 16.91 13.86 0.44
N LEU A 86 16.66 14.75 -0.53
CA LEU A 86 15.41 14.76 -1.29
C LEU A 86 15.19 13.47 -2.11
N PRO A 87 16.19 12.92 -2.83
CA PRO A 87 16.06 11.60 -3.45
C PRO A 87 15.74 10.50 -2.44
N SER A 88 16.41 10.50 -1.28
CA SER A 88 16.24 9.53 -0.19
C SER A 88 14.80 9.55 0.37
N PHE A 89 14.15 10.70 0.38
CA PHE A 89 12.73 10.84 0.70
C PHE A 89 11.81 10.40 -0.46
N ALA A 90 12.07 10.88 -1.67
CA ALA A 90 11.15 10.77 -2.79
C ALA A 90 11.07 9.34 -3.36
N TYR A 91 12.16 8.57 -3.35
CA TYR A 91 12.15 7.18 -3.81
C TYR A 91 11.21 6.27 -3.00
N PRO A 92 11.33 6.15 -1.67
CA PRO A 92 10.42 5.32 -0.89
C PRO A 92 8.97 5.81 -0.98
N LEU A 93 8.74 7.12 -0.98
CA LEU A 93 7.40 7.68 -1.22
C LEU A 93 6.82 7.17 -2.56
N GLY A 94 7.58 7.31 -3.65
CA GLY A 94 7.15 6.91 -4.99
C GLY A 94 6.87 5.41 -5.10
N VAL A 95 7.76 4.57 -4.58
CA VAL A 95 7.61 3.10 -4.60
C VAL A 95 6.37 2.67 -3.82
N LEU A 96 6.14 3.24 -2.64
CA LEU A 96 5.02 2.86 -1.79
C LEU A 96 3.67 3.25 -2.41
N VAL A 97 3.59 4.44 -3.01
CA VAL A 97 2.35 4.89 -3.66
C VAL A 97 2.09 4.10 -4.95
N ALA A 98 3.12 3.84 -5.75
CA ALA A 98 3.00 3.07 -6.99
C ALA A 98 2.62 1.62 -6.73
N GLY A 99 3.34 0.93 -5.83
CA GLY A 99 3.04 -0.45 -5.51
C GLY A 99 1.70 -0.60 -4.81
N GLY A 100 1.24 0.43 -4.10
CA GLY A 100 -0.11 0.46 -3.58
C GLY A 100 -1.18 0.50 -4.67
N ALA A 101 -0.97 1.27 -5.75
CA ALA A 101 -1.85 1.25 -6.93
C ALA A 101 -1.91 -0.15 -7.57
N LEU A 102 -0.77 -0.84 -7.66
CA LEU A 102 -0.72 -2.21 -8.18
C LEU A 102 -1.45 -3.20 -7.26
N ALA A 103 -1.28 -3.07 -5.94
CA ALA A 103 -1.93 -3.91 -4.95
C ALA A 103 -3.46 -3.81 -5.00
N VAL A 104 -4.03 -2.63 -5.24
CA VAL A 104 -5.49 -2.45 -5.40
C VAL A 104 -6.03 -3.27 -6.57
N ARG A 105 -5.27 -3.42 -7.66
CA ARG A 105 -5.69 -4.23 -8.83
C ARG A 105 -5.62 -5.74 -8.58
N HIS A 106 -4.91 -6.17 -7.52
CA HIS A 106 -4.66 -7.58 -7.23
C HIS A 106 -4.97 -7.90 -5.76
N ALA A 107 -6.16 -8.44 -5.50
CA ALA A 107 -6.62 -8.76 -4.14
C ALA A 107 -5.65 -9.63 -3.30
N ALA A 108 -4.88 -10.51 -3.94
CA ALA A 108 -3.86 -11.30 -3.27
C ALA A 108 -2.67 -10.45 -2.78
N LEU A 109 -2.32 -9.40 -3.52
CA LEU A 109 -1.26 -8.47 -3.17
C LEU A 109 -1.73 -7.45 -2.13
N ASP A 110 -3.00 -7.03 -2.15
CA ASP A 110 -3.57 -6.10 -1.15
C ASP A 110 -3.31 -6.56 0.29
N ARG A 111 -3.59 -7.84 0.58
CA ARG A 111 -3.40 -8.42 1.92
C ARG A 111 -1.93 -8.46 2.36
N ARG A 112 -1.00 -8.58 1.41
CA ARG A 112 0.45 -8.71 1.68
C ARG A 112 1.19 -7.39 1.51
N TRP A 113 0.55 -6.36 0.96
CA TRP A 113 1.18 -5.10 0.62
C TRP A 113 1.77 -4.38 1.83
N ASN A 114 1.11 -4.44 2.99
CA ASN A 114 1.64 -3.88 4.24
C ASN A 114 2.99 -4.51 4.64
N LEU A 115 3.17 -5.82 4.41
CA LEU A 115 4.42 -6.50 4.69
C LEU A 115 5.49 -6.11 3.67
N VAL A 116 5.13 -6.11 2.37
CA VAL A 116 6.05 -5.73 1.29
C VAL A 116 6.55 -4.29 1.45
N SER A 117 5.65 -3.37 1.76
CA SER A 117 5.98 -1.96 2.01
C SER A 117 6.87 -1.77 3.23
N ALA A 118 6.59 -2.47 4.33
CA ALA A 118 7.45 -2.46 5.51
C ALA A 118 8.85 -3.00 5.20
N SER A 119 8.95 -4.14 4.52
CA SER A 119 10.23 -4.73 4.12
C SER A 119 11.03 -3.81 3.18
N PHE A 120 10.34 -3.09 2.29
CA PHE A 120 10.99 -2.12 1.41
C PHE A 120 11.62 -0.97 2.20
N VAL A 121 10.88 -0.37 3.15
CA VAL A 121 11.42 0.72 4.00
C VAL A 121 12.60 0.23 4.83
N VAL A 122 12.50 -0.96 5.43
CA VAL A 122 13.61 -1.57 6.18
C VAL A 122 14.82 -1.80 5.26
N GLY A 123 14.60 -2.34 4.05
CA GLY A 123 15.67 -2.55 3.07
C GLY A 123 16.34 -1.24 2.64
N ALA A 124 15.57 -0.17 2.43
CA ALA A 124 16.10 1.15 2.10
C ALA A 124 16.96 1.72 3.25
N LEU A 125 16.52 1.56 4.51
CA LEU A 125 17.33 1.97 5.66
C LEU A 125 18.60 1.15 5.80
N LEU A 126 18.50 -0.18 5.65
CA LEU A 126 19.67 -1.06 5.65
C LEU A 126 20.65 -0.70 4.54
N TYR A 127 20.16 -0.24 3.38
CA TYR A 127 21.03 0.27 2.31
C TYR A 127 21.79 1.53 2.74
N GLU A 128 21.13 2.50 3.38
CA GLU A 128 21.82 3.68 3.93
C GLU A 128 22.87 3.29 4.99
N PHE A 129 22.56 2.31 5.84
CA PHE A 129 23.54 1.78 6.79
C PHE A 129 24.66 0.98 6.12
N ALA A 130 24.37 0.22 5.06
CA ALA A 130 25.38 -0.56 4.33
C ALA A 130 26.38 0.36 3.62
N GLN A 131 25.98 1.57 3.22
CA GLN A 131 26.91 2.55 2.67
C GLN A 131 28.03 2.91 3.64
N LEU A 132 27.80 2.89 4.97
CA LEU A 132 28.87 3.04 5.99
C LEU A 132 29.96 1.98 5.84
N ALA A 133 29.56 0.73 5.60
CA ALA A 133 30.46 -0.41 5.63
C ALA A 133 31.21 -0.60 4.29
N ILE A 134 30.55 -0.29 3.17
CA ILE A 134 31.04 -0.63 1.83
C ILE A 134 31.77 0.55 1.17
N PHE A 135 31.38 1.80 1.47
CA PHE A 135 31.94 2.98 0.83
C PHE A 135 32.54 3.93 1.88
N PRO A 136 33.76 3.66 2.38
CA PRO A 136 34.38 4.44 3.45
C PRO A 136 34.61 5.93 3.08
N ALA A 137 34.59 6.27 1.79
CA ALA A 137 34.64 7.65 1.31
C ALA A 137 33.28 8.38 1.34
N ARG A 138 32.16 7.66 1.49
CA ARG A 138 30.83 8.24 1.69
C ARG A 138 30.56 8.32 3.18
N ARG A 139 30.54 9.53 3.72
CA ARG A 139 30.12 9.75 5.10
C ARG A 139 28.64 9.43 5.19
N PHE A 140 28.30 8.58 6.15
CA PHE A 140 26.93 8.41 6.61
C PHE A 140 26.28 9.76 6.83
N ASP A 141 25.13 9.96 6.19
CA ASP A 141 24.34 11.15 6.38
C ASP A 141 23.08 10.77 7.16
N LEU A 142 23.00 11.24 8.41
CA LEU A 142 21.81 11.06 9.23
C LEU A 142 20.58 11.68 8.56
N ALA A 143 20.77 12.72 7.74
CA ALA A 143 19.68 13.32 6.96
C ALA A 143 19.09 12.33 5.95
N ASP A 144 19.90 11.48 5.30
CA ASP A 144 19.43 10.47 4.35
C ASP A 144 18.59 9.40 5.04
N VAL A 145 19.00 8.96 6.23
CA VAL A 145 18.23 8.00 7.05
C VAL A 145 16.89 8.60 7.47
N LEU A 146 16.90 9.83 7.99
CA LEU A 146 15.68 10.52 8.41
C LEU A 146 14.75 10.80 7.23
N ALA A 147 15.29 11.16 6.07
CA ALA A 147 14.54 11.37 4.84
C ALA A 147 13.92 10.08 4.31
N THR A 148 14.65 8.97 4.35
CA THR A 148 14.15 7.65 3.98
C THR A 148 12.99 7.22 4.89
N LEU A 149 13.15 7.40 6.20
CA LEU A 149 12.07 7.15 7.18
C LEU A 149 10.85 8.03 6.89
N ALA A 150 11.06 9.33 6.72
CA ALA A 150 9.98 10.28 6.46
C ALA A 150 9.24 9.94 5.16
N GLY A 151 9.97 9.61 4.08
CA GLY A 151 9.39 9.21 2.80
C GLY A 151 8.60 7.91 2.91
N GLY A 152 9.10 6.95 3.68
CA GLY A 152 8.41 5.72 4.02
C GLY A 152 7.09 5.95 4.77
N VAL A 153 7.13 6.76 5.85
CA VAL A 153 5.95 7.08 6.67
C VAL A 153 4.91 7.85 5.87
N VAL A 154 5.32 8.89 5.14
CA VAL A 154 4.42 9.69 4.30
C VAL A 154 3.83 8.83 3.19
N GLY A 155 4.64 7.98 2.52
CA GLY A 155 4.15 7.08 1.48
C GLY A 155 3.13 6.07 1.97
N LEU A 156 3.35 5.48 3.16
CA LEU A 156 2.39 4.59 3.80
C LEU A 156 1.10 5.32 4.20
N ALA A 157 1.21 6.51 4.79
CA ALA A 157 0.06 7.31 5.18
C ALA A 157 -0.78 7.71 3.96
N LEU A 158 -0.12 8.11 2.88
CA LEU A 158 -0.75 8.52 1.63
C LEU A 158 -1.40 7.34 0.91
N ASP A 159 -0.72 6.19 0.81
CA ASP A 159 -1.31 4.96 0.26
C ASP A 159 -2.56 4.56 1.04
N ARG A 160 -2.50 4.57 2.39
CA ARG A 160 -3.67 4.27 3.24
C ARG A 160 -4.81 5.26 3.03
N TRP A 161 -4.51 6.56 2.99
CA TRP A 161 -5.51 7.59 2.73
C TRP A 161 -6.20 7.38 1.39
N LEU A 162 -5.42 7.12 0.33
CA LEU A 162 -5.94 6.85 -1.02
C LEU A 162 -6.72 5.52 -1.14
N ARG A 163 -6.67 4.63 -0.13
CA ARG A 163 -7.49 3.39 -0.07
C ARG A 163 -8.84 3.58 0.63
N LYS A 164 -9.00 4.60 1.47
CA LYS A 164 -10.24 4.78 2.25
C LYS A 164 -11.45 4.96 1.33
N PRO A 165 -12.58 4.23 1.50
CA PRO A 165 -13.77 4.47 0.70
C PRO A 165 -14.21 5.94 0.84
N ALA A 166 -14.68 6.57 -0.24
CA ALA A 166 -15.29 7.90 -0.11
C ALA A 166 -16.61 7.73 0.64
N HIS A 167 -16.76 8.47 1.72
CA HIS A 167 -18.01 8.57 2.47
C HIS A 167 -19.00 9.48 1.76
#